data_AF-A0A8S1LGK3-F1
#
_entry.id   AF-A0A8S1LGK3-F1
#
_cell.length_a   1.000
_cell.length_b   1.000
_cell.length_c   1.000
_cell.angle_alpha   90.00
_cell.angle_beta   90.00
_cell.angle_gamma   90.00
#
_symmetry.space_group_name_H-M   'P 1'
#
loop_
_entity.id
_entity.type
_entity.pdbx_description
1 polymer ?
#
loop_
_entity_poly.entity_id
_entity_poly.type
_entity_poly.pdbx_seq_one_letter_code
_entity_poly.pdbx_strand_id
1 'polypeptide(L)'
;MNKSDIIKKFSLEFSDEFQKRVENQSLTQIIKLIFENPISKIAKPLDLKNQKQLNRPTLFEILAVQNLSEPKKTRYTNTKDATLQFIFYPNIVAISLQKHPEIDQDLFQLEGKKILIPQGTEICRSILILKQFILINDYNQLL
;
A
#
# COMPACT_ATOMS: atom_id res chain seq x y z
N MET A 1 -0.09 18.18 -14.56
CA MET A 1 -0.79 16.88 -14.35
C MET A 1 -2.24 17.18 -14.00
N ASN A 2 -3.22 16.59 -14.69
CA ASN A 2 -4.64 16.88 -14.39
C ASN A 2 -5.06 16.14 -13.10
N LYS A 3 -6.08 16.62 -12.37
CA LYS A 3 -6.61 15.98 -11.15
C LYS A 3 -6.96 14.50 -11.39
N SER A 4 -7.52 14.21 -12.57
CA SER A 4 -7.85 12.84 -13.01
C SER A 4 -6.63 11.92 -13.06
N ASP A 5 -5.46 12.43 -13.47
CA ASP A 5 -4.25 11.61 -13.67
C ASP A 5 -3.62 11.19 -12.34
N ILE A 6 -3.72 12.03 -11.30
CA ILE A 6 -3.20 11.71 -9.96
C ILE A 6 -4.11 10.72 -9.23
N ILE A 7 -5.43 10.88 -9.34
CA ILE A 7 -6.37 9.92 -8.78
C ILE A 7 -6.15 8.55 -9.45
N LYS A 8 -5.92 8.54 -10.78
CA LYS A 8 -5.50 7.34 -11.51
C LYS A 8 -4.14 6.79 -11.08
N LYS A 9 -3.20 7.64 -10.63
CA LYS A 9 -1.87 7.24 -10.15
C LYS A 9 -1.94 6.33 -8.91
N PHE A 10 -2.95 6.50 -8.06
CA PHE A 10 -3.12 5.69 -6.85
C PHE A 10 -4.11 4.54 -6.99
N SER A 11 -4.85 4.48 -8.11
CA SER A 11 -5.93 3.53 -8.39
C SER A 11 -6.89 3.29 -7.22
N LEU A 12 -7.13 4.33 -6.42
CA LEU A 12 -8.11 4.29 -5.35
C LEU A 12 -9.49 4.62 -5.94
N GLU A 13 -10.44 3.72 -5.74
CA GLU A 13 -11.85 4.07 -5.90
C GLU A 13 -12.30 4.74 -4.61
N PHE A 14 -12.57 6.06 -4.66
CA PHE A 14 -12.95 6.79 -3.47
C PHE A 14 -14.32 6.37 -2.94
N SER A 15 -14.50 6.44 -1.62
CA SER A 15 -15.82 6.39 -1.02
C SER A 15 -16.63 7.63 -1.43
N ASP A 16 -17.95 7.50 -1.51
CA ASP A 16 -18.82 8.61 -1.92
C ASP A 16 -18.66 9.84 -1.00
N GLU A 17 -18.44 9.60 0.30
CA GLU A 17 -18.18 10.64 1.29
C GLU A 17 -16.86 11.38 1.02
N PHE A 18 -15.78 10.63 0.78
CA PHE A 18 -14.48 11.23 0.49
C PHE A 18 -14.49 11.96 -0.85
N GLN A 19 -15.16 11.40 -1.86
CA GLN A 19 -15.31 12.03 -3.17
C GLN A 19 -15.97 13.41 -3.07
N LYS A 20 -17.06 13.54 -2.29
CA LYS A 20 -17.70 14.84 -2.02
C LYS A 20 -16.76 15.81 -1.30
N ARG A 21 -15.97 15.31 -0.33
CA ARG A 21 -15.02 16.14 0.43
C ARG A 21 -13.93 16.73 -0.47
N VAL A 22 -13.48 16.01 -1.50
CA VAL A 22 -12.36 16.41 -2.36
C VAL A 22 -12.77 17.13 -3.65
N GLU A 23 -14.07 17.17 -3.99
CA GLU A 23 -14.60 17.71 -5.25
C GLU A 23 -14.06 19.12 -5.57
N ASN A 24 -14.06 20.00 -4.57
CA ASN A 24 -13.63 21.40 -4.70
C ASN A 24 -12.20 21.68 -4.19
N GLN A 25 -11.44 20.65 -3.83
CA GLN A 25 -10.08 20.82 -3.28
C GLN A 25 -9.04 20.95 -4.39
N SER A 26 -7.93 21.64 -4.14
CA SER A 26 -6.77 21.63 -5.04
C SER A 26 -6.11 20.26 -5.06
N LEU A 27 -5.41 19.94 -6.15
CA LEU A 27 -4.73 18.65 -6.31
C LEU A 27 -3.76 18.32 -5.17
N THR A 28 -2.98 19.31 -4.74
CA THR A 28 -2.06 19.22 -3.60
C THR A 28 -2.81 18.88 -2.30
N GLN A 29 -3.97 19.51 -2.06
CA GLN A 29 -4.80 19.20 -0.90
C GLN A 29 -5.39 17.79 -0.99
N ILE A 30 -5.78 17.32 -2.17
CA ILE A 30 -6.29 15.95 -2.36
C ILE A 30 -5.21 14.93 -2.00
N ILE A 31 -3.98 15.10 -2.52
CA ILE A 31 -2.85 14.23 -2.19
C ILE A 31 -2.63 14.24 -0.68
N LYS A 32 -2.51 15.42 -0.07
CA LYS A 32 -2.32 15.55 1.37
C LYS A 32 -3.40 14.81 2.16
N LEU A 33 -4.68 14.98 1.79
CA LEU A 33 -5.79 14.28 2.43
C LEU A 33 -5.72 12.76 2.26
N ILE A 34 -5.32 12.25 1.09
CA ILE A 34 -5.11 10.82 0.89
C ILE A 34 -4.07 10.30 1.89
N PHE A 35 -2.93 10.98 2.02
CA PHE A 35 -1.83 10.51 2.87
C PHE A 35 -2.10 10.68 4.37
N GLU A 36 -2.85 11.71 4.78
CA GLU A 36 -3.18 11.96 6.18
C GLU A 36 -4.35 11.13 6.71
N ASN A 37 -5.18 10.54 5.84
CA ASN A 37 -6.33 9.75 6.28
C ASN A 37 -6.09 8.24 6.08
N PRO A 38 -6.68 7.38 6.94
CA PRO A 38 -6.69 5.94 6.72
C PRO A 38 -7.36 5.59 5.39
N ILE A 39 -6.81 4.62 4.65
CA ILE A 39 -7.39 4.15 3.37
C ILE A 39 -8.84 3.68 3.57
N SER A 40 -9.14 3.07 4.72
CA SER A 40 -10.47 2.61 5.10
C SER A 40 -11.55 3.71 5.13
N LYS A 41 -11.15 4.97 5.33
CA LYS A 41 -12.07 6.11 5.36
C LYS A 41 -12.23 6.79 4.00
N ILE A 42 -11.28 6.57 3.09
CA ILE A 42 -11.22 7.32 1.83
C ILE A 42 -11.51 6.48 0.60
N ALA A 43 -11.32 5.17 0.66
CA ALA A 43 -11.45 4.27 -0.48
C ALA A 43 -12.42 3.14 -0.20
N LYS A 44 -13.09 2.68 -1.26
CA LYS A 44 -13.87 1.44 -1.24
C LYS A 44 -12.93 0.24 -1.09
N PRO A 45 -13.36 -0.83 -0.40
CA PRO A 45 -12.58 -2.06 -0.27
C PRO A 45 -12.22 -2.64 -1.65
N LEU A 46 -10.94 -2.94 -1.87
CA LEU A 46 -10.49 -3.60 -3.09
C LEU A 46 -10.77 -5.11 -3.01
N ASP A 47 -11.38 -5.66 -4.06
CA ASP A 47 -11.54 -7.11 -4.21
C ASP A 47 -10.56 -7.66 -5.27
N LEU A 48 -9.72 -8.58 -4.84
CA LEU A 48 -8.75 -9.28 -5.69
C LEU A 48 -9.25 -10.66 -6.15
N LYS A 49 -10.48 -11.06 -5.81
CA LYS A 49 -11.07 -12.32 -6.28
C LYS A 49 -11.08 -12.35 -7.81
N ASN A 50 -10.52 -13.42 -8.37
CA ASN A 50 -10.39 -13.68 -9.81
C ASN A 50 -9.36 -12.83 -10.57
N GLN A 51 -8.55 -12.00 -9.90
CA GLN A 51 -7.46 -11.29 -10.56
C GLN A 51 -6.18 -12.14 -10.58
N LYS A 52 -5.46 -12.14 -11.71
CA LYS A 52 -4.14 -12.78 -11.85
C LYS A 52 -2.99 -11.81 -11.61
N GLN A 53 -3.24 -10.52 -11.74
CA GLN A 53 -2.27 -9.45 -11.52
C GLN A 53 -2.99 -8.13 -11.25
N LEU A 54 -2.30 -7.17 -10.63
CA LEU A 54 -2.79 -5.80 -10.53
C LEU A 54 -2.80 -5.14 -11.91
N ASN A 55 -3.96 -4.63 -12.31
CA ASN A 55 -4.13 -4.00 -13.62
C ASN A 55 -3.56 -2.57 -13.68
N ARG A 56 -3.29 -1.95 -12.52
CA ARG A 56 -2.81 -0.57 -12.39
C ARG A 56 -1.97 -0.42 -11.11
N PRO A 57 -1.11 0.62 -11.01
CA PRO A 57 -0.43 0.93 -9.76
C PRO A 57 -1.46 1.25 -8.68
N THR A 58 -1.36 0.61 -7.53
CA THR A 58 -2.40 0.66 -6.49
C THR A 58 -1.78 1.01 -5.16
N LEU A 59 -2.36 2.02 -4.48
CA LEU A 59 -1.95 2.44 -3.16
C LEU A 59 -2.62 1.58 -2.09
N PHE A 60 -1.82 1.07 -1.16
CA PHE A 60 -2.27 0.32 -0.01
C PHE A 60 -1.81 0.98 1.29
N GLU A 61 -2.47 0.62 2.38
CA GLU A 61 -2.10 0.98 3.74
C GLU A 61 -1.72 -0.29 4.46
N ILE A 62 -0.56 -0.25 5.10
CA ILE A 62 0.01 -1.37 5.83
C ILE A 62 -0.71 -1.47 7.19
N LEU A 63 -1.44 -2.55 7.39
CA LEU A 63 -2.04 -2.88 8.69
C LEU A 63 -1.07 -3.66 9.57
N ALA A 64 -0.25 -4.51 8.97
CA ALA A 64 0.78 -5.24 9.69
C ALA A 64 1.86 -5.75 8.73
N VAL A 65 3.07 -5.95 9.27
CA VAL A 65 4.16 -6.64 8.57
C VAL A 65 4.78 -7.68 9.49
N GLN A 66 5.02 -8.87 8.95
CA GLN A 66 5.60 -10.00 9.65
C GLN A 66 6.78 -10.57 8.85
N ASN A 67 7.88 -10.89 9.52
CA ASN A 67 8.88 -11.79 8.96
C ASN A 67 8.40 -13.24 9.12
N LEU A 68 8.10 -13.92 8.02
CA LEU A 68 7.69 -15.33 8.01
C LEU A 68 8.86 -16.29 8.23
N SER A 69 10.08 -15.82 8.05
CA SER A 69 11.31 -16.64 8.15
C SER A 69 11.73 -16.86 9.62
N GLU A 70 11.14 -16.12 10.56
CA GLU A 70 11.46 -16.19 11.99
C GLU A 70 10.23 -16.57 12.83
N PRO A 71 10.12 -17.83 13.29
CA PRO A 71 9.01 -18.26 14.12
C PRO A 71 9.28 -17.95 15.61
N LYS A 72 8.85 -16.75 16.06
CA LYS A 72 8.62 -16.26 17.45
C LYS A 72 9.62 -15.22 18.03
N LYS A 73 9.00 -14.18 18.63
CA LYS A 73 9.49 -13.08 19.50
C LYS A 73 10.55 -12.08 18.98
N THR A 74 11.21 -12.32 17.86
CA THR A 74 12.08 -11.33 17.19
C THR A 74 11.35 -10.64 16.02
N ARG A 75 10.10 -10.19 16.22
CA ARG A 75 9.28 -9.55 15.16
C ARG A 75 9.89 -8.25 14.55
N TYR A 76 11.10 -7.85 14.93
CA TYR A 76 11.47 -6.44 15.00
C TYR A 76 12.81 -6.03 14.39
N THR A 77 13.76 -6.93 14.09
CA THR A 77 15.16 -6.46 13.96
C THR A 77 15.99 -7.04 12.83
N ASN A 78 15.49 -7.95 12.00
CA ASN A 78 16.33 -8.51 10.93
C ASN A 78 15.56 -8.76 9.62
N THR A 79 15.75 -7.86 8.65
CA THR A 79 15.25 -7.98 7.27
C THR A 79 16.29 -8.59 6.32
N LYS A 80 17.46 -8.98 6.85
CA LYS A 80 18.64 -9.35 6.06
C LYS A 80 18.39 -10.54 5.13
N ASP A 81 17.46 -11.45 5.42
CA ASP A 81 17.05 -12.58 4.56
C ASP A 81 15.57 -12.96 4.81
N ALA A 82 14.68 -11.96 4.84
CA ALA A 82 13.31 -12.15 5.31
C ALA A 82 12.29 -12.30 4.17
N THR A 83 11.62 -13.45 4.09
CA THR A 83 10.29 -13.52 3.48
C THR A 83 9.33 -12.70 4.34
N LEU A 84 8.87 -11.55 3.82
CA LEU A 84 7.97 -10.66 4.53
C LEU A 84 6.54 -10.90 4.10
N GLN A 85 5.64 -11.01 5.07
CA GLN A 85 4.20 -10.93 4.85
C GLN A 85 3.73 -9.53 5.22
N PHE A 86 3.00 -8.90 4.31
CA PHE A 86 2.27 -7.68 4.56
C PHE A 86 0.78 -7.99 4.61
N ILE A 87 0.08 -7.30 5.51
CA ILE A 87 -1.36 -7.28 5.58
C ILE A 87 -1.79 -5.85 5.28
N PHE A 88 -2.64 -5.67 4.26
CA PHE A 88 -3.18 -4.39 3.85
C PHE A 88 -4.69 -4.31 4.11
N TYR A 89 -5.21 -3.10 4.23
CA TYR A 89 -6.66 -2.89 4.21
C TYR A 89 -7.26 -3.34 2.85
N PRO A 90 -8.42 -4.03 2.81
CA PRO A 90 -9.26 -4.41 3.95
C PRO A 90 -8.86 -5.69 4.68
N ASN A 91 -8.06 -6.57 4.07
CA ASN A 91 -7.40 -7.76 4.66
C ASN A 91 -6.61 -8.48 3.54
N ILE A 92 -5.98 -7.69 2.67
CA ILE A 92 -5.25 -8.22 1.51
C ILE A 92 -3.87 -8.65 1.98
N VAL A 93 -3.51 -9.89 1.68
CA VAL A 93 -2.21 -10.45 2.05
C VAL A 93 -1.25 -10.29 0.88
N ALA A 94 -0.04 -9.88 1.18
CA ALA A 94 1.05 -9.85 0.23
C ALA A 94 2.29 -10.53 0.80
N ILE A 95 3.06 -11.19 -0.05
CA ILE A 95 4.32 -11.83 0.33
C ILE A 95 5.43 -11.23 -0.52
N SER A 96 6.47 -10.71 0.13
CA SER A 96 7.74 -10.45 -0.53
C SER A 96 8.68 -11.61 -0.32
N LEU A 97 9.24 -12.09 -1.44
CA LEU A 97 10.29 -13.12 -1.48
C LEU A 97 11.69 -12.52 -1.68
N GLN A 98 11.80 -11.19 -1.68
CA GLN A 98 13.04 -10.47 -1.95
C GLN A 98 13.44 -9.63 -0.74
N LYS A 99 14.74 -9.34 -0.64
CA LYS A 99 15.23 -8.37 0.35
C LYS A 99 14.76 -6.98 -0.05
N HIS A 100 14.32 -6.22 0.94
CA HIS A 100 13.97 -4.81 0.81
C HIS A 100 14.92 -4.01 1.71
N PRO A 101 16.11 -3.63 1.21
CA PRO A 101 17.06 -2.81 1.98
C PRO A 101 16.46 -1.49 2.46
N GLU A 102 15.43 -0.98 1.76
CA GLU A 102 14.65 0.18 2.16
C GLU A 102 13.81 -0.04 3.43
N ILE A 103 13.66 -1.30 3.86
CA ILE A 103 13.07 -1.71 5.14
C ILE A 103 14.20 -2.18 6.05
N ASP A 104 15.10 -1.27 6.42
CA ASP A 104 16.08 -1.47 7.49
C ASP A 104 15.58 -0.79 8.78
N GLN A 105 14.33 -1.06 9.12
CA GLN A 105 13.65 -0.50 10.26
C GLN A 105 12.80 -1.57 10.95
N ASP A 106 12.41 -1.26 12.18
CA ASP A 106 11.38 -2.00 12.89
C ASP A 106 10.11 -2.12 12.02
N LEU A 107 9.64 -3.36 11.82
CA LEU A 107 8.45 -3.67 11.03
C LEU A 107 7.18 -3.01 11.60
N PHE A 108 7.11 -2.74 12.91
CA PHE A 108 5.98 -2.05 13.53
C PHE A 108 5.91 -0.59 13.13
N GLN A 109 7.05 0.02 12.79
CA GLN A 109 7.06 1.38 12.26
C GLN A 109 6.50 1.45 10.83
N LEU A 110 6.16 0.32 10.20
CA LEU A 110 5.48 0.30 8.90
C LEU A 110 3.97 0.38 9.04
N GLU A 111 3.39 0.09 10.21
CA GLU A 111 1.94 0.14 10.42
C GLU A 111 1.40 1.55 10.18
N GLY A 112 0.30 1.65 9.43
CA GLY A 112 -0.29 2.91 8.99
C GLY A 112 0.44 3.62 7.84
N LYS A 113 1.66 3.18 7.48
CA LYS A 113 2.35 3.73 6.30
C LYS A 113 1.64 3.31 5.01
N LYS A 114 1.85 4.12 3.97
CA LYS A 114 1.29 3.89 2.65
C LYS A 114 2.35 3.34 1.70
N ILE A 115 1.93 2.40 0.87
CA ILE A 115 2.78 1.66 -0.04
C ILE A 115 2.14 1.64 -1.42
N LEU A 116 2.89 2.03 -2.44
CA LEU A 116 2.45 1.98 -3.83
C LEU A 116 2.99 0.70 -4.47
N ILE A 117 2.08 -0.18 -4.86
CA ILE A 117 2.40 -1.43 -5.54
C ILE A 117 2.20 -1.23 -7.05
N PRO A 118 3.18 -1.57 -7.89
CA PRO A 118 3.10 -1.30 -9.32
C PRO A 118 2.08 -2.19 -10.03
N GLN A 119 1.68 -1.74 -11.22
CA GLN A 119 0.95 -2.55 -12.17
C GLN A 119 1.74 -3.82 -12.53
N GLY A 120 1.02 -4.90 -12.82
CA GLY A 120 1.62 -6.18 -13.21
C GLY A 120 2.12 -7.01 -12.03
N THR A 121 2.01 -6.52 -10.79
CA THR A 121 2.23 -7.36 -9.61
C THR A 121 1.32 -8.57 -9.65
N GLU A 122 1.93 -9.75 -9.59
CA GLU A 122 1.24 -11.04 -9.71
C GLU A 122 0.35 -11.30 -8.49
N ILE A 123 -0.79 -11.92 -8.74
CA ILE A 123 -1.75 -12.36 -7.73
C ILE A 123 -1.91 -13.88 -7.85
N CYS A 124 -1.51 -14.60 -6.80
CA CYS A 124 -1.66 -16.05 -6.71
C CYS A 124 -2.57 -16.39 -5.52
N ARG A 125 -3.71 -17.04 -5.77
CA ARG A 125 -4.70 -17.38 -4.73
C ARG A 125 -5.08 -16.18 -3.85
N SER A 126 -5.30 -15.02 -4.47
CA SER A 126 -5.60 -13.75 -3.79
C SER A 126 -4.48 -13.19 -2.89
N ILE A 127 -3.26 -13.72 -3.01
CA ILE A 127 -2.05 -13.18 -2.38
C ILE A 127 -1.25 -12.41 -3.42
N LEU A 128 -0.86 -11.18 -3.09
CA LEU A 128 0.04 -10.36 -3.92
C LEU A 128 1.49 -10.84 -3.77
N ILE A 129 2.20 -11.06 -4.88
CA ILE A 129 3.61 -11.43 -4.88
C ILE A 129 4.47 -10.19 -5.10
N LEU A 130 5.01 -9.64 -4.02
CA LEU A 130 5.78 -8.40 -4.03
C LEU A 130 7.22 -8.67 -4.49
N LYS A 131 7.56 -8.13 -5.65
CA LYS A 131 8.95 -8.04 -6.15
C LYS A 131 9.49 -6.62 -6.04
N GLN A 132 8.61 -5.63 -6.09
CA GLN A 132 8.94 -4.21 -6.05
C GLN A 132 7.74 -3.44 -5.51
N PHE A 133 8.03 -2.36 -4.79
CA PHE A 133 7.04 -1.39 -4.32
C PHE A 133 7.75 -0.10 -3.94
N ILE A 134 6.98 0.95 -3.68
CA ILE A 134 7.49 2.22 -3.14
C ILE A 134 6.83 2.47 -1.80
N LEU A 135 7.63 2.50 -0.73
CA LEU A 135 7.18 2.97 0.58
C LEU A 135 7.14 4.49 0.57
N ILE A 136 5.98 5.08 0.84
CA ILE A 136 5.79 6.53 0.79
C ILE A 136 5.93 7.07 2.21
N ASN A 137 7.09 7.65 2.50
CA ASN A 137 7.38 8.23 3.81
C ASN A 137 6.95 9.69 3.93
N ASP A 138 6.83 10.40 2.81
CA ASP A 138 6.35 11.78 2.73
C ASP A 138 5.52 11.96 1.45
N TYR A 139 4.35 12.59 1.57
CA TYR A 139 3.49 12.87 0.42
C TYR A 139 4.14 13.87 -0.55
N ASN A 140 5.12 14.67 -0.11
CA ASN A 140 5.89 15.54 -0.98
C ASN A 140 6.70 14.75 -2.02
N GLN A 141 6.97 13.46 -1.81
CA GLN A 141 7.60 12.58 -2.80
C GLN A 141 6.71 12.36 -4.04
N LEU A 142 5.44 12.78 -3.99
CA LEU A 142 4.43 12.54 -5.01
C LEU A 142 3.93 13.83 -5.68
N LEU A 143 4.34 15.00 -5.17
CA LEU A 143 4.08 16.33 -5.72
C LEU A 143 5.12 16.69 -6.77
#